data_AF-A0A2V9TE87-F1
#
_entry.id   AF-A0A2V9TE87-F1
#
_cell.length_a   1.000
_cell.length_b   1.000
_cell.length_c   1.000
_cell.angle_alpha   90.00
_cell.angle_beta   90.00
_cell.angle_gamma   90.00
#
_symmetry.space_group_name_H-M   'P 1'
#
loop_
_entity.id
_entity.type
_entity.pdbx_description
1 polymer ?
#
loop_
_entity_poly.entity_id
_entity_poly.type
_entity_poly.pdbx_seq_one_letter_code
_entity_poly.pdbx_strand_id
1 'polypeptide(L)' 'MNDLELSQIKVELTRLFKEQVEFFRKRSLGELALVEHHKYEKRREHIRQLFAELSGMRKVA' A
#
# COMPACT_ATOMS: atom_id res chain seq x y z
N MET A 1 -12.61 -8.16 17.94
CA MET A 1 -12.10 -7.73 16.62
C MET A 1 -12.84 -6.45 16.26
N ASN A 2 -12.15 -5.36 15.92
CA ASN A 2 -12.82 -4.09 15.63
C ASN A 2 -13.02 -3.97 14.11
N ASP A 3 -14.24 -4.18 13.63
CA ASP A 3 -14.59 -4.15 12.19
C ASP A 3 -14.22 -2.82 11.53
N LEU A 4 -14.15 -1.73 12.32
CA LEU A 4 -13.73 -0.42 11.87
C LEU A 4 -12.25 -0.39 11.43
N GLU A 5 -11.35 -0.98 12.22
CA GLU A 5 -9.90 -1.01 11.92
C GLU A 5 -9.64 -1.84 10.66
N LEU A 6 -10.30 -2.99 10.53
CA LEU A 6 -10.20 -3.83 9.34
C LEU A 6 -10.69 -3.10 8.08
N SER A 7 -11.79 -2.34 8.21
CA SER A 7 -12.33 -1.53 7.11
C SER A 7 -11.36 -0.43 6.68
N GLN A 8 -10.75 0.28 7.64
CA GLN A 8 -9.74 1.31 7.37
C GLN A 8 -8.51 0.74 6.65
N ILE A 9 -7.99 -0.40 7.10
CA ILE A 9 -6.85 -1.06 6.45
C ILE A 9 -7.18 -1.45 5.00
N LYS A 10 -8.39 -1.96 4.74
CA LYS A 10 -8.82 -2.32 3.37
C LYS A 10 -8.91 -1.09 2.44
N VAL A 11 -9.45 0.03 2.94
CA VAL A 11 -9.53 1.29 2.19
C VAL A 11 -8.12 1.79 1.86
N GLU A 12 -7.22 1.78 2.84
CA GLU A 12 -5.84 2.22 2.65
C GLU A 12 -5.07 1.33 1.67
N LEU A 13 -5.17 0.00 1.79
CA LEU A 13 -4.58 -0.92 0.81
C LEU A 13 -5.10 -0.65 -0.61
N THR A 14 -6.40 -0.40 -0.77
CA THR A 14 -7.00 -0.06 -2.07
C THR A 14 -6.39 1.22 -2.66
N ARG A 15 -6.19 2.25 -1.83
CA ARG A 15 -5.54 3.51 -2.24
C ARG A 15 -4.09 3.25 -2.67
N LEU A 16 -3.31 2.53 -1.87
CA LEU A 16 -1.90 2.22 -2.15
C LEU A 16 -1.75 1.36 -3.42
N PHE A 17 -2.68 0.44 -3.70
CA PHE A 17 -2.70 -0.33 -4.94
C PHE A 17 -2.92 0.56 -6.17
N LYS A 18 -3.84 1.53 -6.11
CA LYS A 18 -4.03 2.49 -7.22
C LYS A 18 -2.76 3.28 -7.49
N GLU A 19 -2.06 3.72 -6.45
CA GLU A 19 -0.78 4.43 -6.57
C GLU A 19 0.35 3.55 -7.14
N GLN A 20 0.38 2.25 -6.81
CA GLN A 20 1.28 1.27 -7.41
C GLN A 20 1.04 1.14 -8.92
N VAL A 21 -0.23 0.99 -9.34
CA VAL A 21 -0.60 0.87 -10.76
C VAL A 21 -0.18 2.12 -11.53
N GLU A 22 -0.45 3.30 -10.97
CA GLU A 22 -0.11 4.57 -11.63
C GLU A 22 1.41 4.77 -11.74
N PHE A 23 2.18 4.36 -10.72
CA PHE A 23 3.63 4.34 -10.79
C PHE A 23 4.14 3.47 -11.93
N PHE A 24 3.62 2.24 -12.08
CA PHE A 24 4.04 1.35 -13.17
C PHE A 24 3.61 1.86 -14.55
N ARG A 25 2.43 2.48 -14.66
CA ARG A 25 1.99 3.14 -15.88
C ARG A 25 2.98 4.24 -16.28
N LYS A 26 3.29 5.18 -15.38
CA LYS A 26 4.27 6.25 -15.65
C LYS A 26 5.65 5.70 -15.99
N ARG A 27 6.09 4.64 -15.30
CA ARG A 27 7.35 3.94 -15.63
C ARG A 27 7.34 3.37 -17.04
N SER A 28 6.26 2.72 -17.48
CA SER A 28 6.16 2.16 -18.83
C SER A 28 6.16 3.23 -19.93
N LEU A 29 5.67 4.43 -19.61
CA LEU A 29 5.65 5.57 -20.53
C LEU A 29 6.98 6.36 -20.53
N GLY A 30 7.94 6.02 -19.65
CA GLY A 30 9.18 6.78 -19.48
C GLY A 30 9.00 8.13 -18.76
N GLU A 31 7.83 8.38 -18.17
CA GLU A 31 7.44 9.64 -17.51
C GLU A 31 7.79 9.65 -16.01
N LEU A 32 8.64 8.74 -15.56
CA LEU A 32 8.91 8.55 -14.13
C LEU A 32 9.93 9.56 -13.61
N ALA A 33 9.48 10.52 -12.82
CA ALA A 33 10.38 11.43 -12.12
C ALA A 33 11.18 10.70 -11.02
N LEU A 34 12.42 11.15 -10.75
CA LEU A 34 13.30 10.60 -9.71
C LEU A 34 12.62 10.51 -8.32
N VAL A 35 11.80 11.51 -7.97
CA VAL A 35 11.06 11.53 -6.69
C VAL A 35 10.03 10.40 -6.57
N GLU A 36 9.52 9.89 -7.68
CA GLU A 36 8.51 8.83 -7.69
C GLU A 36 9.07 7.49 -7.24
N HIS A 37 10.38 7.25 -7.44
CA HIS A 37 11.04 6.03 -6.96
C HIS A 37 11.10 5.99 -5.43
N HIS A 38 11.41 7.12 -4.79
CA HIS A 38 11.41 7.22 -3.32
C HIS A 38 10.01 7.02 -2.73
N LYS A 39 9.00 7.64 -3.36
CA LYS A 39 7.59 7.44 -2.99
C LYS A 39 7.17 5.98 -3.12
N TYR A 40 7.62 5.30 -4.18
CA TYR A 40 7.36 3.88 -4.40
C TYR A 40 7.94 3.00 -3.30
N GLU A 41 9.20 3.21 -2.89
CA GLU A 41 9.80 2.41 -1.82
C GLU A 41 9.10 2.63 -0.46
N LYS A 42 8.76 3.88 -0.13
CA LYS A 42 7.95 4.18 1.07
C LYS A 42 6.59 3.49 1.04
N ARG A 43 5.91 3.52 -0.11
CA ARG A 43 4.62 2.87 -0.29
C ARG A 43 4.71 1.35 -0.13
N ARG A 44 5.77 0.72 -0.65
CA ARG A 44 5.98 -0.73 -0.45
C ARG A 44 6.15 -1.08 1.02
N GLU A 45 6.90 -0.26 1.76
CA GLU A 45 7.09 -0.49 3.18
C GLU A 45 5.78 -0.35 3.96
N HIS A 46 4.98 0.68 3.64
CA HIS A 46 3.67 0.85 4.25
C HIS A 46 2.74 -0.34 3.97
N ILE A 47 2.73 -0.86 2.73
CA ILE A 47 1.97 -2.06 2.39
C ILE A 47 2.42 -3.26 3.25
N ARG A 48 3.74 -3.46 3.46
CA ARG A 48 4.25 -4.55 4.32
C ARG A 48 3.76 -4.41 5.77
N GLN A 49 3.78 -3.20 6.31
CA GLN A 49 3.29 -2.92 7.67
C GLN A 49 1.81 -3.27 7.81
N LEU A 50 0.97 -2.82 6.87
CA LEU A 50 -0.46 -3.15 6.87
C LEU A 50 -0.73 -4.65 6.78
N PHE A 51 0.05 -5.40 5.98
CA PHE A 51 -0.06 -6.87 5.96
C PHE A 51 0.40 -7.52 7.27
N ALA A 52 1.40 -6.96 7.94
CA ALA A 52 1.82 -7.43 9.27
C ALA A 52 0.73 -7.19 10.32
N GLU A 53 0.08 -6.02 10.29
CA GLU A 53 -1.07 -5.71 11.14
C GLU A 53 -2.22 -6.68 10.90
N LEU A 54 -2.61 -6.92 9.65
CA LEU A 54 -3.65 -7.90 9.31
C LEU A 54 -3.30 -9.32 9.78
N SER A 55 -2.03 -9.72 9.64
CA SER A 55 -1.55 -11.02 10.12
C SER A 55 -1.60 -11.12 11.64
N GLY A 56 -1.25 -10.04 12.34
CA GLY A 56 -1.38 -9.91 13.80
C GLY A 56 -2.84 -10.04 14.24
N MET A 57 -3.74 -9.30 13.59
CA MET A 57 -5.18 -9.36 13.85
C MET A 57 -5.75 -10.78 13.68
N ARG A 58 -5.31 -11.53 12.66
CA ARG A 58 -5.73 -12.93 12.44
C ARG A 58 -5.26 -13.89 13.55
N LYS A 59 -4.12 -13.63 14.18
CA LYS A 59 -3.58 -14.48 15.26
C LYS A 59 -4.27 -14.25 16.61
N VAL A 60 -4.92 -13.09 16.78
CA VAL A 60 -5.58 -12.66 18.02
C VAL A 60 -7.10 -12.88 17.97
N ALA A 61 -7.65 -13.14 16.79
CA ALA A 61 -9.04 -13.56 16.57
C ALA A 61 -9.21 -15.07 16.79
#